data_AF-A0A3A9FI39-F1
#
_entry.id   AF-A0A3A9FI39-F1
#
_cell.length_a   1.000
_cell.length_b   1.000
_cell.length_c   1.000
_cell.angle_alpha   90.00
_cell.angle_beta   90.00
_cell.angle_gamma   90.00
#
_symmetry.space_group_name_H-M   'P 1'
#
loop_
_entity.id
_entity.type
_entity.pdbx_description
1 polymer ?
#
loop_
_entity_poly.entity_id
_entity_poly.type
_entity_poly.pdbx_seq_one_letter_code
_entity_poly.pdbx_strand_id
1 'polypeptide(L)' 'MAEANAPLAMGYVPYQSWDTTYDVCQALAAGTIFPCLDKPFCGRGGKC' A
#
# COMPACT_ATOMS: atom_id res chain seq x y z
N MET A 1 -10.09 7.78 -19.93
CA MET A 1 -10.81 7.49 -18.67
C MET A 1 -10.74 8.74 -17.81
N ALA A 2 -11.93 9.27 -17.48
CA ALA A 2 -12.28 10.41 -16.61
C ALA A 2 -11.28 11.58 -16.48
N GLU A 3 -11.50 12.62 -17.28
CA GLU A 3 -11.06 13.98 -16.95
C GLU A 3 -12.06 14.52 -15.90
N ALA A 4 -11.73 14.30 -14.63
CA ALA A 4 -12.54 14.76 -13.51
C ALA A 4 -12.24 16.25 -13.22
N ASN A 5 -13.28 17.04 -12.96
CA ASN A 5 -13.21 18.38 -12.40
C ASN A 5 -12.60 18.34 -10.99
N ALA A 6 -11.31 18.00 -10.90
CA ALA A 6 -10.58 17.90 -9.67
C ALA A 6 -10.24 19.32 -9.20
N PRO A 7 -10.58 19.70 -7.97
CA PRO A 7 -10.20 20.99 -7.42
C PRO A 7 -8.68 21.15 -7.45
N LEU A 8 -8.23 22.36 -7.79
CA LEU A 8 -6.82 22.72 -7.85
C LEU A 8 -6.14 22.48 -6.50
N ALA A 9 -4.88 22.08 -6.54
CA ALA A 9 -4.04 21.78 -5.36
C ALA A 9 -4.54 20.66 -4.43
N MET A 10 -5.45 19.79 -4.89
CA MET A 10 -5.85 18.56 -4.18
C MET A 10 -5.27 17.31 -4.86
N GLY A 11 -4.56 16.50 -4.09
CA GLY A 11 -4.13 15.16 -4.50
C GLY A 11 -5.19 14.12 -4.16
N TYR A 12 -5.55 13.27 -5.13
CA TYR A 12 -6.52 12.19 -4.94
C TYR A 12 -5.82 10.83 -4.99
N VAL A 13 -6.25 9.92 -4.11
CA VAL A 13 -5.78 8.54 -4.11
C VAL A 13 -6.71 7.72 -5.01
N PRO A 14 -6.18 7.00 -6.02
CA PRO A 14 -7.00 6.14 -6.86
C PRO A 14 -7.64 5.01 -6.03
N TYR A 15 -8.80 4.54 -6.46
CA TYR A 15 -9.42 3.37 -5.85
C TYR A 15 -8.49 2.16 -5.99
N GLN A 16 -8.16 1.52 -4.87
CA GLN A 16 -7.29 0.36 -4.86
C GLN A 16 -8.13 -0.91 -4.97
N SER A 17 -7.87 -1.70 -6.02
CA SER A 17 -8.48 -3.02 -6.18
C SER A 17 -7.97 -4.00 -5.12
N TRP A 18 -8.82 -4.95 -4.74
CA TRP A 18 -8.41 -6.04 -3.87
C TRP A 18 -7.45 -6.99 -4.60
N ASP A 19 -6.42 -7.44 -3.90
CA ASP A 19 -5.40 -8.38 -4.41
C ASP A 19 -5.35 -9.64 -3.53
N THR A 20 -4.49 -10.57 -3.91
CA THR A 20 -4.24 -11.82 -3.21
C THR A 20 -3.86 -11.57 -1.76
N THR A 21 -4.46 -12.31 -0.84
CA THR A 21 -4.21 -12.20 0.61
C THR A 21 -3.45 -13.42 1.13
N TYR A 22 -2.65 -13.21 2.16
CA TYR A 22 -2.11 -14.32 2.94
C TYR A 22 -3.19 -15.03 3.76
N ASP A 23 -2.87 -16.24 4.21
CA ASP A 23 -3.60 -16.88 5.31
C ASP A 23 -3.48 -16.03 6.59
N VAL A 24 -4.47 -16.11 7.48
CA VAL A 24 -4.59 -15.27 8.67
C VAL A 24 -3.36 -15.38 9.59
N CYS A 25 -2.86 -16.60 9.82
CA CYS A 25 -1.70 -16.80 10.69
C CYS A 25 -0.43 -16.20 10.07
N GLN A 26 -0.27 -16.34 8.76
CA GLN A 26 0.86 -15.75 8.03
C GLN A 26 0.77 -14.23 7.98
N ALA A 27 -0.42 -13.67 7.74
CA ALA A 27 -0.66 -12.24 7.76
C ALA A 27 -0.32 -11.61 9.12
N LEU A 28 -0.69 -12.30 10.21
CA LEU A 28 -0.38 -11.86 11.57
C LEU A 28 1.13 -11.83 11.82
N ALA A 29 1.86 -12.85 11.35
CA ALA A 29 3.32 -12.91 11.49
C ALA A 29 4.04 -11.85 10.65
N ALA A 30 3.56 -11.59 9.43
CA ALA A 30 4.14 -10.59 8.52
C ALA A 30 3.77 -9.14 8.89
N GLY A 31 2.71 -8.93 9.66
CA GLY A 31 2.19 -7.59 9.98
C GLY A 31 1.41 -6.93 8.84
N THR A 32 1.12 -7.67 7.77
CA THR A 32 0.30 -7.24 6.63
C THR A 32 -0.44 -8.45 6.04
N ILE A 33 -1.71 -8.26 5.66
CA ILE A 33 -2.48 -9.30 4.95
C ILE A 33 -2.14 -9.37 3.46
N PHE A 34 -1.58 -8.30 2.90
CA PHE A 34 -1.25 -8.19 1.49
C PHE A 34 0.23 -8.50 1.27
N PRO A 35 0.56 -9.56 0.48
CA PRO A 35 1.94 -9.93 0.16
C PRO A 35 2.71 -8.81 -0.53
N CYS A 36 2.04 -8.01 -1.36
CA CYS A 36 2.68 -6.91 -2.10
C CYS A 36 3.20 -5.77 -1.20
N LEU A 37 2.73 -5.71 0.05
CA LEU A 37 3.18 -4.75 1.06
C LEU A 37 4.29 -5.29 1.96
N ASP A 38 4.51 -6.60 1.96
CA ASP A 38 5.56 -7.27 2.73
C ASP A 38 6.93 -7.10 2.02
N LYS A 39 7.49 -5.90 2.16
CA LYS A 39 8.74 -5.49 1.51
C LYS A 39 9.90 -5.61 2.49
N PRO A 40 11.07 -6.12 2.04
CA PRO A 40 12.23 -6.23 2.91
C PRO A 40 12.64 -4.86 3.44
N PHE A 41 12.87 -4.76 4.74
CA PHE A 41 13.38 -3.54 5.35
C PHE A 41 14.85 -3.36 4.95
N CYS A 42 15.09 -2.64 3.86
CA CYS A 42 16.42 -2.16 3.50
C CYS A 42 16.63 -0.83 4.24
N GLY A 43 17.12 -0.88 5.49
CA GLY A 43 17.31 0.27 6.39
C GLY A 43 18.15 1.44 5.84
N ARG A 44 17.63 2.14 4.84
CA ARG A 44 18.18 3.34 4.19
C ARG A 44 17.36 4.60 4.52
N GLY A 45 16.50 4.53 5.54
CA GLY A 45 15.62 5.62 5.95
C GLY A 45 15.79 5.93 7.43
N GLY A 46 16.66 6.90 7.73
CA GLY A 46 17.03 7.33 9.08
C GLY A 46 18.56 7.42 9.18
N LYS A 47 19.13 8.54 8.73
CA LYS A 47 20.48 8.91 9.19
C LYS A 47 20.39 9.02 10.72
N CYS A 48 21.23 8.28 11.43
CA CYS A 48 21.49 8.51 12.84
C CYS A 48 22.03 9.92 13.09
#